data_AF-A0A2I0KMI9-F1
#
_entry.id   AF-A0A2I0KMI9-F1
#
_cell.length_a   1.000
_cell.length_b   1.000
_cell.length_c   1.000
_cell.angle_alpha   90.00
_cell.angle_beta   90.00
_cell.angle_gamma   90.00
#
_symmetry.space_group_name_H-M   'P 1'
#
loop_
_entity.id
_entity.type
_entity.pdbx_description
1 polymer ?
#
loop_
_entity_poly.entity_id
_entity_poly.type
_entity_poly.pdbx_seq_one_letter_code
_entity_poly.pdbx_strand_id
1 'polypeptide(L)'
;MANSPPALKPVIQACSIWFLGSYNSFHSTIIDVKAGSSLADFYLLYAHDGATNCRNFMKQSNISIPAVANRCNHVEFFAYVCYTVTEMLILKGN
;
A
#
# COMPACT_ATOMS: atom_id res chain seq x y z
N MET A 1 -8.04 -10.85 -22.45
CA MET A 1 -9.45 -10.49 -22.16
C MET A 1 -9.51 -8.98 -22.03
N ALA A 2 -10.29 -8.30 -22.86
CA ALA A 2 -10.45 -6.84 -22.76
C ALA A 2 -11.56 -6.54 -21.75
N ASN A 3 -11.25 -5.78 -20.69
CA ASN A 3 -12.24 -5.40 -19.69
C ASN A 3 -13.23 -4.39 -20.30
N SER A 4 -14.52 -4.48 -19.95
CA SER A 4 -15.50 -3.49 -20.36
C SER A 4 -15.41 -2.22 -19.49
N PRO A 5 -15.52 -1.00 -20.05
CA PRO A 5 -15.43 0.25 -19.28
C PRO A 5 -16.38 0.35 -18.07
N PRO A 6 -17.64 -0.11 -18.13
CA PRO A 6 -18.53 -0.10 -16.96
C PRO A 6 -18.04 -0.97 -15.81
N ALA A 7 -17.41 -2.11 -16.10
CA ALA A 7 -16.88 -3.02 -15.08
C ALA A 7 -15.57 -2.49 -14.45
N LEU A 8 -14.80 -1.68 -15.18
CA LEU A 8 -13.55 -1.08 -14.71
C LEU A 8 -13.75 -0.03 -13.62
N LYS A 9 -14.83 0.78 -13.72
CA LYS A 9 -15.08 1.90 -12.82
C LYS A 9 -15.08 1.53 -11.34
N PRO A 10 -15.86 0.53 -10.85
CA PRO A 10 -15.86 0.16 -9.44
C PRO A 10 -14.50 -0.34 -8.96
N VAL A 11 -13.76 -1.06 -9.80
CA VAL A 11 -12.40 -1.54 -9.47
C VAL A 11 -11.42 -0.38 -9.29
N ILE A 12 -11.42 0.58 -10.22
CA ILE A 12 -10.54 1.76 -10.13
C ILE A 12 -10.89 2.59 -8.88
N GLN A 13 -12.18 2.74 -8.56
CA GLN A 13 -12.62 3.47 -7.36
C GLN A 13 -12.15 2.80 -6.07
N ALA A 14 -12.35 1.48 -5.96
CA ALA A 14 -11.90 0.72 -4.79
C ALA A 14 -10.36 0.78 -4.64
N CYS A 15 -9.62 0.56 -5.73
CA CYS A 15 -8.16 0.71 -5.75
C CYS A 15 -7.69 2.11 -5.34
N SER A 16 -8.39 3.17 -5.76
CA SER A 16 -8.06 4.54 -5.37
C SER A 16 -8.21 4.76 -3.85
N ILE A 17 -9.24 4.17 -3.22
CA ILE A 17 -9.45 4.25 -1.77
C ILE A 17 -8.32 3.55 -1.03
N TRP A 18 -7.93 2.34 -1.46
CA TRP A 18 -6.82 1.64 -0.82
C TRP A 18 -5.48 2.34 -1.02
N PHE A 19 -5.22 2.93 -2.18
CA PHE A 19 -4.01 3.74 -2.38
C PHE A 19 -4.00 5.01 -1.54
N LEU A 20 -5.16 5.64 -1.31
CA LEU A 20 -5.26 6.75 -0.37
C LEU A 20 -4.94 6.30 1.07
N GLY A 21 -5.42 5.11 1.46
CA GLY A 21 -5.04 4.47 2.71
C GLY A 21 -3.52 4.28 2.82
N SER A 22 -2.90 3.71 1.79
CA SER A 22 -1.44 3.54 1.75
C SER A 22 -0.68 4.86 1.86
N TYR A 23 -1.13 5.89 1.14
CA TYR A 23 -0.56 7.23 1.20
C TYR A 23 -0.61 7.80 2.63
N ASN A 24 -1.76 7.70 3.30
CA ASN A 24 -1.92 8.17 4.67
C ASN A 24 -1.01 7.41 5.63
N SER A 25 -0.89 6.09 5.47
CA SER A 25 0.00 5.26 6.28
C SER A 25 1.48 5.63 6.12
N PHE A 26 1.95 5.92 4.90
CA PHE A 26 3.31 6.46 4.70
C PHE A 26 3.51 7.79 5.44
N HIS A 27 2.50 8.68 5.45
CA HIS A 27 2.58 9.94 6.18
C HIS A 27 2.60 9.73 7.70
N SER A 28 1.75 8.83 8.22
CA SER A 28 1.76 8.46 9.64
C SER A 28 3.11 7.88 10.06
N THR A 29 3.73 7.06 9.22
CA THR A 29 5.09 6.52 9.44
C THR A 29 6.10 7.65 9.64
N ILE A 30 6.09 8.68 8.80
CA ILE A 30 7.02 9.81 8.90
C ILE A 30 6.82 10.56 10.22
N ILE A 31 5.57 10.77 10.63
CA ILE A 31 5.24 11.43 11.90
C ILE A 31 5.74 10.59 13.07
N ASP A 32 5.50 9.28 13.03
CA ASP A 32 5.88 8.34 14.09
C ASP A 32 7.39 8.26 14.28
N VAL A 33 8.15 8.13 13.18
CA VAL A 33 9.62 8.14 13.19
C VAL A 33 10.16 9.45 13.78
N LYS A 34 9.58 10.60 13.40
CA LYS A 34 9.99 11.91 13.93
C LYS A 34 9.68 12.07 15.42
N ALA A 35 8.61 11.44 15.90
CA ALA A 35 8.23 11.45 17.30
C ALA A 35 9.07 10.48 18.15
N GLY A 36 9.88 9.61 17.54
CA GLY A 36 10.59 8.54 18.25
C GLY A 36 9.65 7.47 18.80
N SER A 37 8.49 7.28 18.15
CA SER A 37 7.50 6.26 18.51
C SER A 37 7.82 4.93 17.83
N SER A 38 7.13 3.86 18.23
CA SER A 38 7.37 2.47 17.82
C SER A 38 6.23 1.89 16.97
N LEU A 39 5.48 2.73 16.26
CA LEU A 39 4.36 2.30 15.40
C LEU A 39 4.66 2.49 13.91
N ALA A 40 5.85 2.98 13.56
CA ALA A 40 6.26 3.24 12.19
C ALA A 40 6.21 1.96 11.33
N ASP A 41 6.71 0.85 11.85
CA ASP A 41 6.67 -0.47 11.20
C ASP A 41 5.21 -0.94 10.99
N PHE A 42 4.35 -0.74 12.00
CA PHE A 42 2.93 -1.04 11.93
C PHE A 42 2.25 -0.26 10.81
N TYR A 43 2.47 1.06 10.71
CA TYR A 43 1.88 1.86 9.63
C TYR A 43 2.36 1.41 8.24
N LEU A 44 3.59 0.94 8.12
CA LEU A 44 4.13 0.44 6.85
C LEU A 44 3.49 -0.88 6.41
N LEU A 45 3.09 -1.74 7.34
CA LEU A 45 2.27 -2.91 7.03
C LEU A 45 0.91 -2.50 6.45
N TYR A 46 0.25 -1.49 7.02
CA TYR A 46 -0.99 -0.95 6.44
C TYR A 46 -0.77 -0.31 5.06
N ALA A 47 0.38 0.33 4.86
CA ALA A 47 0.73 0.89 3.56
C ALA A 47 0.83 -0.20 2.48
N HIS A 48 1.47 -1.32 2.84
CA HIS A 48 1.57 -2.51 1.99
C HIS A 48 0.19 -3.13 1.70
N ASP A 49 -0.67 -3.25 2.73
CA ASP A 49 -1.97 -3.92 2.61
C ASP A 49 -2.91 -3.23 1.63
N GLY A 50 -2.83 -1.90 1.47
CA GLY A 50 -3.64 -1.19 0.47
C GLY A 50 -3.41 -1.70 -0.96
N ALA A 51 -2.15 -1.92 -1.36
CA ALA A 51 -1.81 -2.48 -2.66
C ALA A 51 -2.26 -3.94 -2.79
N THR A 52 -2.07 -4.74 -1.74
CA THR A 52 -2.51 -6.14 -1.68
C THR A 52 -4.04 -6.24 -1.85
N ASN A 53 -4.80 -5.37 -1.18
CA ASN A 53 -6.26 -5.33 -1.26
C ASN A 53 -6.76 -4.93 -2.65
N CYS A 54 -6.13 -3.92 -3.29
CA CYS A 54 -6.42 -3.58 -4.68
C CYS A 54 -6.19 -4.76 -5.63
N ARG A 55 -5.08 -5.48 -5.47
CA ARG A 55 -4.77 -6.67 -6.29
C ARG A 55 -5.80 -7.78 -6.08
N ASN A 56 -6.16 -8.05 -4.84
CA ASN A 56 -7.17 -9.05 -4.50
C ASN A 56 -8.53 -8.70 -5.10
N PHE A 57 -8.92 -7.43 -5.05
CA PHE A 57 -10.19 -6.99 -5.63
C PHE A 57 -10.20 -7.04 -7.16
N MET A 58 -9.10 -6.67 -7.82
CA MET A 58 -8.93 -6.87 -9.27
C MET A 58 -9.10 -8.35 -9.63
N LYS A 59 -8.47 -9.26 -8.87
CA LYS A 59 -8.58 -10.72 -9.06
C LYS A 59 -10.00 -11.23 -8.84
N GLN A 60 -10.66 -10.84 -7.75
CA GLN A 60 -12.05 -11.21 -7.44
C GLN A 60 -13.03 -10.70 -8.49
N SER A 61 -12.78 -9.53 -9.06
CA SER A 61 -13.61 -8.92 -10.10
C SER A 61 -13.30 -9.44 -11.52
N ASN A 62 -12.35 -10.37 -11.66
CA ASN A 62 -11.84 -10.86 -12.94
C ASN A 62 -11.42 -9.72 -13.90
N ILE A 63 -10.77 -8.69 -13.36
CA ILE A 63 -10.34 -7.50 -14.08
C ILE A 63 -8.82 -7.37 -14.00
N SER A 64 -8.18 -7.13 -15.14
CA SER A 64 -6.73 -6.88 -15.21
C SER A 64 -6.44 -5.48 -15.73
N ILE A 65 -5.84 -4.64 -14.89
CA ILE A 65 -5.44 -3.26 -15.25
C ILE A 65 -3.93 -3.14 -15.04
N PRO A 66 -3.09 -3.38 -16.08
CA PRO A 66 -1.63 -3.46 -15.92
C PRO A 66 -1.01 -2.22 -15.25
N ALA A 67 -1.50 -1.02 -15.56
CA ALA A 67 -1.02 0.21 -14.94
C ALA A 67 -1.32 0.28 -13.43
N VAL A 68 -2.44 -0.30 -12.97
CA VAL A 68 -2.78 -0.38 -11.54
C VAL A 68 -1.97 -1.48 -10.86
N ALA A 69 -1.79 -2.63 -11.51
CA ALA A 69 -0.93 -3.71 -11.00
C ALA A 69 0.52 -3.24 -10.81
N ASN A 70 1.06 -2.45 -11.75
CA ASN A 70 2.40 -1.88 -11.62
C ASN A 70 2.50 -0.90 -10.43
N ARG A 71 1.46 -0.09 -10.19
CA ARG A 71 1.40 0.79 -9.01
C ARG A 71 1.34 -0.01 -7.70
N CYS A 72 0.60 -1.13 -7.67
CA CYS A 72 0.60 -2.03 -6.52
C CYS A 72 2.02 -2.52 -6.21
N ASN A 73 2.74 -3.02 -7.21
CA ASN A 73 4.13 -3.47 -7.05
C ASN A 73 5.04 -2.37 -6.45
N HIS A 74 4.92 -1.12 -6.94
CA HIS A 74 5.73 -0.02 -6.40
C HIS A 74 5.39 0.28 -4.94
N VAL A 75 4.10 0.34 -4.58
CA VAL A 75 3.67 0.61 -3.20
C VAL A 75 4.15 -0.49 -2.26
N GLU A 76 3.99 -1.77 -2.64
CA GLU A 76 4.48 -2.92 -1.88
C GLU A 76 6.00 -2.85 -1.68
N PHE A 77 6.75 -2.58 -2.76
CA PHE A 77 8.21 -2.45 -2.71
C PHE A 77 8.66 -1.33 -1.75
N PHE A 78 8.10 -0.13 -1.89
CA PHE A 78 8.48 1.00 -1.02
C PHE A 78 8.05 0.77 0.43
N ALA A 79 6.88 0.19 0.68
CA ALA A 79 6.44 -0.15 2.03
C ALA A 79 7.41 -1.13 2.69
N TYR A 80 7.86 -2.16 1.96
CA TYR A 80 8.81 -3.15 2.48
C TYR A 80 10.20 -2.58 2.75
N VAL A 81 10.72 -1.73 1.85
CA VAL A 81 11.98 -1.02 2.06
C VAL A 81 11.91 -0.16 3.31
N CYS A 82 10.86 0.65 3.44
CA CYS A 82 10.64 1.46 4.63
C CYS A 82 10.53 0.60 5.89
N TYR A 83 9.81 -0.53 5.83
CA TYR A 83 9.59 -1.41 6.99
C TYR A 83 10.91 -1.97 7.50
N THR A 84 11.75 -2.43 6.58
CA THR A 84 13.09 -2.92 6.90
C THR A 84 13.94 -1.86 7.60
N VAL A 85 13.87 -0.61 7.13
CA VAL A 85 14.60 0.51 7.72
C VAL A 85 14.07 0.85 9.12
N THR A 86 12.75 0.92 9.30
CA THR A 86 12.14 1.24 10.61
C THR A 86 12.43 0.15 11.64
N GLU A 87 12.37 -1.13 11.26
CA GLU A 87 12.75 -2.25 12.14
C GLU A 87 14.22 -2.16 12.58
N MET A 88 15.13 -1.84 11.65
CA MET A 88 16.54 -1.66 12.00
C MET A 88 16.78 -0.48 12.95
N LEU A 89 15.96 0.58 12.87
CA LEU A 89 16.03 1.71 13.80
C LEU A 89 15.53 1.32 15.19
N ILE A 90 14.41 0.59 15.28
CA ILE A 90 13.88 0.07 16.55
C ILE A 90 14.90 -0.85 17.22
N LEU A 91 15.51 -1.76 16.47
CA LEU A 91 16.50 -2.71 16.98
C LEU A 91 17.83 -2.06 17.40
N LYS A 92 18.17 -0.86 16.89
CA LYS A 92 19.37 -0.11 17.29
C LYS A 92 19.10 0.95 18.37
N GLY A 93 17.84 1.16 18.72
CA GLY A 93 17.36 2.26 19.57
C GLY A 93 16.74 1.82 20.89
N ASN A 94 17.11 0.64 21.40
CA ASN A 94 16.97 0.22 22.80
C ASN A 94 18.32 -0.31 23.29
#